data_AF-A0A1Y2H6M4-F1
#
_entry.id   AF-A0A1Y2H6M4-F1
#
_cell.length_a   1.000
_cell.length_b   1.000
_cell.length_c   1.000
_cell.angle_alpha   90.00
_cell.angle_beta   90.00
_cell.angle_gamma   90.00
#
_symmetry.space_group_name_H-M   'P 1'
#
loop_
_entity.id
_entity.type
_entity.pdbx_description
1 polymer ?
#
loop_
_entity_poly.entity_id
_entity_poly.type
_entity_poly.pdbx_seq_one_letter_code
_entity_poly.pdbx_strand_id
1 'polypeptide(L)' 'MLVLESLRFACDTCIRGHRSSNCAHRDRDLLELRKKGRPRHAVCAECRSSKK' A
#
# COMPACT_ATOMS: atom_id res chain seq x y z
N MET A 1 -4.21 5.21 9.48
CA MET A 1 -2.86 5.30 8.93
C MET A 1 -2.20 6.50 9.57
N LEU A 2 -0.94 6.39 9.98
CA LEU A 2 -0.15 7.56 10.40
C LEU A 2 0.77 7.95 9.25
N VAL A 3 0.97 9.25 9.02
CA VAL A 3 1.81 9.77 7.94
C VAL A 3 2.83 10.73 8.54
N LEU A 4 4.11 10.38 8.43
CA LEU A 4 5.24 11.18 8.90
C LEU A 4 6.25 11.28 7.76
N GLU A 5 6.68 12.50 7.41
CA GLU A 5 7.72 12.72 6.40
C GLU A 5 7.52 11.94 5.09
N SER A 6 6.27 11.87 4.59
CA SER A 6 5.83 11.12 3.40
C SER A 6 5.86 9.58 3.49
N LEU A 7 6.26 9.03 4.63
CA LEU A 7 6.13 7.62 4.97
C LEU A 7 4.77 7.34 5.61
N ARG A 8 4.14 6.24 5.21
CA ARG A 8 2.84 5.79 5.73
C ARG A 8 3.09 4.66 6.73
N PHE A 9 2.33 4.62 7.81
CA PHE A 9 2.47 3.59 8.84
C PHE A 9 1.12 2.94 9.16
N ALA A 10 1.12 1.63 9.38
CA ALA A 10 -0.04 0.86 9.81
C ALA A 10 0.37 -0.34 10.65
N CYS A 11 -0.58 -0.85 11.45
CA CYS A 11 -0.37 -2.02 12.30
C CYS A 11 -0.16 -3.30 11.46
N ASP A 12 0.64 -4.25 11.94
CA ASP A 12 0.90 -5.51 11.23
C ASP A 12 -0.38 -6.24 10.78
N THR A 13 -1.34 -6.39 11.68
CA THR A 13 -2.65 -7.02 11.39
C THR A 13 -3.42 -6.27 10.30
N CYS A 14 -3.33 -4.95 10.28
CA CYS A 14 -4.00 -4.07 9.34
C CYS A 14 -3.38 -4.16 7.95
N ILE A 15 -2.05 -4.29 7.91
CA ILE A 15 -1.28 -4.49 6.67
C ILE A 15 -1.65 -5.83 6.05
N ARG A 16 -1.55 -6.93 6.82
CA ARG A 16 -1.93 -8.27 6.36
C ARG A 16 -3.40 -8.37 5.97
N GLY A 17 -4.28 -7.71 6.75
CA GLY A 17 -5.72 -7.70 6.53
C GLY A 17 -6.22 -6.70 5.48
N HIS A 18 -5.34 -6.03 4.73
CA HIS A 18 -5.72 -5.02 3.72
C HIS A 18 -6.58 -3.84 4.27
N ARG A 19 -6.52 -3.57 5.57
CA ARG A 19 -7.21 -2.46 6.27
C ARG A 19 -6.25 -1.33 6.65
N SER A 20 -5.05 -1.32 6.07
CA SER A 20 -3.98 -0.38 6.39
C SER A 20 -4.37 1.08 6.12
N SER A 21 -5.21 1.35 5.11
CA SER A 21 -5.78 2.67 4.81
C SER A 21 -6.47 3.32 6.01
N ASN A 22 -7.21 2.53 6.81
CA ASN A 22 -8.04 3.01 7.92
C ASN A 22 -7.50 2.61 9.30
N CYS A 23 -6.23 2.17 9.38
CA CYS A 23 -5.64 1.72 10.64
C CYS A 23 -5.59 2.85 11.70
N ALA A 24 -6.41 2.78 12.75
CA ALA A 24 -6.43 3.76 13.86
C ALA A 24 -5.89 3.20 15.19
N HIS A 25 -5.31 2.00 15.18
CA HIS A 25 -4.77 1.36 16.37
C HIS A 25 -3.50 2.09 16.84
N ARG A 26 -3.46 2.44 18.13
CA ARG A 26 -2.30 3.06 18.81
C ARG A 26 -1.57 2.11 19.77
N ASP A 27 -2.15 0.95 20.00
CA ASP A 27 -1.70 -0.07 20.95
C ASP A 27 -0.76 -1.11 20.30
N ARG A 28 -0.67 -1.12 18.97
CA ARG A 28 0.06 -2.14 18.20
C ARG A 28 1.25 -1.54 17.49
N ASP A 29 2.28 -2.36 17.30
CA ASP A 29 3.46 -1.99 16.53
C ASP A 29 3.09 -1.54 15.12
N LEU A 30 3.53 -0.33 14.78
CA LEU A 30 3.32 0.29 13.49
C LEU A 30 4.52 0.02 12.58
N LEU A 31 4.25 -0.52 11.41
CA LEU A 31 5.25 -0.79 10.39
C LEU A 31 5.12 0.21 9.25
N GLU A 32 6.27 0.57 8.65
CA GLU A 32 6.33 1.42 7.48
C GLU A 32 5.72 0.70 6.26
N LEU A 33 4.71 1.33 5.67
CA LEU A 33 4.10 0.97 4.40
C LEU A 33 4.96 1.50 3.26
N ARG A 34 5.82 0.63 2.73
CA ARG A 34 6.55 0.90 1.49
C ARG A 34 5.55 1.00 0.33
N LYS A 35 5.78 1.92 -0.61
CA LYS A 35 4.98 2.03 -1.84
C LYS A 35 5.09 0.72 -2.62
N LYS A 36 4.05 -0.11 -2.61
CA LYS A 36 3.98 -1.31 -3.45
C LYS A 36 3.77 -0.88 -4.90
N GLY A 37 4.87 -0.67 -5.62
CA GLY A 37 4.83 -0.52 -7.07
C GLY A 37 4.91 -1.89 -7.73
N ARG A 38 3.80 -2.41 -8.25
CA ARG A 38 3.92 -3.34 -9.38
C ARG A 38 4.51 -2.51 -10.52
N PRO A 39 5.65 -2.86 -11.13
CA PRO A 39 6.14 -2.13 -12.29
C PRO A 39 5.01 -2.10 -13.32
N ARG A 40 4.65 -0.90 -13.80
CA ARG A 40 3.60 -0.72 -14.84
C ARG A 40 3.93 -1.46 -16.15
N HIS A 41 5.12 -2.03 -16.23
CA HIS A 41 5.71 -2.69 -17.39
C HIS A 41 5.44 -4.21 -17.42
N ALA A 42 4.74 -4.78 -16.43
CA ALA A 42 4.33 -6.19 -16.46
C ALA A 42 3.05 -6.43 -17.29
N VAL A 43 2.86 -5.63 -18.35
CA VAL A 43 1.73 -5.72 -19.29
C VAL A 43 2.34 -5.59 -20.68
N CYS A 44 2.06 -6.55 -21.56
CA CYS A 44 2.52 -6.51 -22.95
C CYS A 44 1.94 -5.29 -23.69
N ALA A 45 2.55 -4.93 -24.82
CA ALA A 45 2.15 -3.75 -25.59
C ALA A 45 0.67 -3.82 -26.03
N GLU A 46 0.18 -5.01 -26.36
CA GLU A 46 -1.21 -5.27 -26.76
C GLU A 46 -2.23 -4.90 -25.66
N CYS A 47 -2.02 -5.40 -24.45
CA CYS A 47 -2.90 -5.14 -23.31
C CYS A 47 -2.85 -3.68 -22.80
N ARG A 48 -1.86 -2.89 -23.23
CA ARG A 48 -1.81 -1.44 -22.96
C ARG A 48 -2.79 -0.68 -23.85
N SER A 49 -2.98 -1.12 -25.09
CA SER A 49 -3.80 -0.46 -26.11
C SER A 49 -5.31 -0.74 -25.96
N SER A 50 -5.70 -1.85 -25.33
CA SER A 50 -7.12 -2.20 -25.12
C SER A 50 -7.80 -1.48 -23.95
N LYS A 51 -7.14 -0.53 -23.27
CA LYS A 51 -7.80 0.32 -22.28
C LYS A 51 -8.49 1.49 -23.00
N LYS A 52 -9.74 1.27 -23.41
CA LYS A 52 -10.71 2.31 -23.76
C LYS A 52 -11.77 2.39 -22.67
#